data_AF-A0A9E2LU70-F1
#
_entry.id   AF-A0A9E2LU70-F1
#
_cell.length_a   1.000
_cell.length_b   1.000
_cell.length_c   1.000
_cell.angle_alpha   90.00
_cell.angle_beta   90.00
_cell.angle_gamma   90.00
#
_symmetry.space_group_name_H-M   'P 1'
#
loop_
_entity.id
_entity.type
_entity.pdbx_description
1 polymer ?
#
loop_
_entity_poly.entity_id
_entity_poly.type
_entity_poly.pdbx_seq_one_letter_code
_entity_poly.pdbx_strand_id
1 'polypeptide(L)'
;MRHRLLAILLFIFVMGLPACDDGSGKSTNNVNNTNNVSNTNNANNACGAPGDASPRFGQTSNRFDFRNGPGWRVLSGHVDDGPPPDPFTEAGRQGLCRLLTSAPTFCDPACEWGTEVCIDSTCRTYPGVLSAGAFTLTGATGAPVTIHPDNLGYYVWDSTEAFTVENIGLAAAGDLVGAFTLEACAPPQFAPVGDWSALMEARAPGADVTLTWSAPAPGARVYLRMTTGVGTHGGVSPVEIECEGPDSGQLTLPGDYLDQLYAEGWACGECGDNTLRRYYADEADVAGTLVQLRVSAETTFWFRP
;
A
#
# COMPACT_ATOMS: atom_id res chain seq x y z
N MET A 1 42.34 -2.98 -76.61
CA MET A 1 43.08 -2.41 -75.47
C MET A 1 43.42 -0.96 -75.74
N ARG A 2 42.68 -0.01 -75.14
CA ARG A 2 43.01 1.41 -75.01
C ARG A 2 42.06 2.04 -73.99
N HIS A 3 42.65 2.77 -73.05
CA HIS A 3 42.01 3.55 -71.99
C HIS A 3 41.29 4.82 -72.50
N ARG A 4 40.35 5.32 -71.66
CA ARG A 4 39.97 6.72 -71.31
C ARG A 4 38.45 6.74 -71.05
N LEU A 5 37.86 6.89 -69.86
CA LEU A 5 38.06 7.78 -68.69
C LEU A 5 37.74 9.27 -68.99
N LEU A 6 36.47 9.65 -68.73
CA LEU A 6 35.93 11.01 -68.50
C LEU A 6 34.43 10.84 -68.14
N ALA A 7 33.93 10.92 -66.90
CA ALA A 7 33.81 12.01 -65.91
C ALA A 7 32.47 12.80 -66.00
N ILE A 8 31.87 13.04 -64.81
CA ILE A 8 30.86 14.07 -64.45
C ILE A 8 29.39 13.64 -64.72
N LEU A 9 28.40 13.70 -63.81
CA LEU A 9 28.04 14.73 -62.82
C LEU A 9 27.25 14.10 -61.64
N LEU A 10 27.67 14.37 -60.41
CA LEU A 10 27.05 13.93 -59.15
C LEU A 10 26.05 15.00 -58.69
N PHE A 11 24.76 14.67 -58.61
CA PHE A 11 23.75 15.52 -57.97
C PHE A 11 23.56 15.04 -56.52
N ILE A 12 24.07 15.82 -55.58
CA ILE A 12 23.88 15.68 -54.15
C ILE A 12 22.53 16.33 -53.80
N PHE A 13 21.57 15.55 -53.32
CA PHE A 13 20.36 16.08 -52.68
C PHE A 13 20.44 15.73 -51.18
N VAL A 14 20.81 16.74 -50.38
CA VAL A 14 20.77 16.69 -48.92
C VAL A 14 19.32 16.94 -48.50
N MET A 15 18.64 15.91 -48.00
CA MET A 15 17.47 16.11 -47.14
C MET A 15 17.92 15.84 -45.71
N GLY A 16 17.94 16.91 -44.92
CA GLY A 16 18.15 16.85 -43.48
C GLY A 16 16.93 16.26 -42.80
N LEU A 17 17.17 15.26 -41.96
CA LEU A 17 16.25 14.87 -40.89
C LEU A 17 16.96 15.09 -39.55
N PRO A 18 16.26 15.62 -38.55
CA PRO A 18 16.84 16.04 -37.28
C PRO A 18 17.38 14.85 -36.48
N ALA A 19 18.45 15.13 -35.76
CA ALA A 19 19.12 14.22 -34.83
C ALA A 19 18.15 13.63 -33.81
N CYS A 20 18.24 12.31 -33.62
CA CYS A 20 17.76 11.65 -32.42
C CYS A 20 18.68 12.09 -31.27
N ASP A 21 18.11 12.81 -30.31
CA ASP A 21 18.69 13.10 -29.00
C ASP A 21 18.97 11.78 -28.27
N ASP A 22 20.24 11.50 -28.02
CA ASP A 22 20.77 10.44 -27.17
C ASP A 22 20.82 10.88 -25.71
N GLY A 23 19.71 11.48 -25.27
CA GLY A 23 19.46 11.87 -23.89
C GLY A 23 19.65 10.67 -22.98
N SER A 24 20.75 10.69 -22.25
CA SER A 24 21.06 9.85 -21.09
C SER A 24 20.02 10.09 -19.98
N GLY A 25 18.81 9.59 -20.21
CA GLY A 25 17.70 9.54 -19.29
C GLY A 25 18.02 8.53 -18.20
N LYS A 26 18.80 8.96 -17.21
CA LYS A 26 18.74 8.37 -15.88
C LYS A 26 17.27 8.46 -15.45
N SER A 27 16.60 7.31 -15.45
CA SER A 27 15.31 7.16 -14.78
C SER A 27 15.48 7.65 -13.35
N THR A 28 14.85 8.77 -13.04
CA THR A 28 14.74 9.32 -11.68
C THR A 28 13.33 9.11 -11.17
N ASN A 29 12.72 7.96 -11.47
CA ASN A 29 11.47 7.52 -10.86
C ASN A 29 11.76 6.81 -9.53
N ASN A 30 12.32 7.54 -8.55
CA ASN A 30 12.13 7.23 -7.13
C ASN A 30 12.36 8.46 -6.25
N VAL A 31 11.90 9.63 -6.71
CA VAL A 31 11.85 10.85 -5.90
C VAL A 31 10.59 11.59 -6.30
N ASN A 32 9.43 11.13 -5.83
CA ASN A 32 8.20 11.93 -5.64
C ASN A 32 7.03 11.02 -5.22
N ASN A 33 7.04 10.56 -3.96
CA ASN A 33 5.80 10.48 -3.18
C ASN A 33 5.73 11.68 -2.21
N THR A 34 5.98 12.87 -2.74
CA THR A 34 5.90 14.17 -2.04
C THR A 34 4.53 14.82 -2.22
N ASN A 35 3.58 14.16 -2.89
CA ASN A 35 2.21 14.66 -3.09
C ASN A 35 1.24 14.30 -1.96
N ASN A 36 1.71 13.78 -0.82
CA ASN A 36 0.84 13.56 0.35
C ASN A 36 1.24 14.41 1.58
N VAL A 37 1.95 15.52 1.37
CA VAL A 37 2.40 16.41 2.46
C VAL A 37 1.94 17.84 2.19
N SER A 38 0.62 18.06 2.19
CA SER A 38 -0.04 19.37 2.44
C SER A 38 -1.55 19.25 2.23
N ASN A 39 -2.25 18.42 3.01
CA ASN A 39 -3.67 18.69 3.28
C ASN A 39 -3.81 19.28 4.68
N THR A 40 -3.23 20.47 4.87
CA THR A 40 -3.39 21.31 6.06
C THR A 40 -4.81 21.87 6.23
N ASN A 41 -5.80 21.34 5.49
CA ASN A 41 -7.21 21.75 5.56
C ASN A 41 -8.19 20.60 5.86
N ASN A 42 -7.75 19.38 6.21
CA ASN A 42 -8.71 18.39 6.72
C ASN A 42 -8.97 18.61 8.22
N ALA A 43 -9.69 19.70 8.52
CA ALA A 43 -10.26 19.88 9.84
C ALA A 43 -11.20 18.69 10.13
N ASN A 44 -10.74 17.81 11.01
CA ASN A 44 -11.51 16.92 11.89
C ASN A 44 -12.83 16.42 11.30
N ASN A 45 -12.74 15.57 10.29
CA ASN A 45 -13.86 14.71 9.98
C ASN A 45 -13.42 13.27 10.23
N ALA A 46 -13.30 12.93 11.52
CA ALA A 46 -13.04 11.57 12.01
C ALA A 46 -13.96 10.52 11.35
N CYS A 47 -15.15 10.93 10.88
CA CYS A 47 -16.10 10.12 10.11
C CYS A 47 -16.38 10.65 8.68
N GLY A 48 -15.63 11.62 8.15
CA GLY A 48 -15.97 12.29 6.90
C GLY A 48 -15.07 11.91 5.74
N ALA A 49 -15.49 12.35 4.55
CA ALA A 49 -14.86 11.95 3.29
C ALA A 49 -13.35 12.22 3.31
N PRO A 50 -12.53 11.21 2.99
CA PRO A 50 -11.11 11.27 3.18
C PRO A 50 -10.52 11.90 1.93
N GLY A 51 -10.50 13.24 1.93
CA GLY A 51 -9.90 14.03 0.86
C GLY A 51 -10.39 13.64 -0.54
N ASP A 52 -9.50 13.75 -1.52
CA ASP A 52 -9.81 13.45 -2.91
C ASP A 52 -9.98 11.95 -3.20
N ALA A 53 -10.62 11.65 -4.34
CA ALA A 53 -10.93 10.29 -4.77
C ALA A 53 -9.70 9.49 -5.27
N SER A 54 -8.50 10.09 -5.28
CA SER A 54 -7.30 9.43 -5.80
C SER A 54 -6.80 8.36 -4.84
N PRO A 55 -6.24 7.25 -5.34
CA PRO A 55 -5.62 6.23 -4.50
C PRO A 55 -4.47 6.80 -3.65
N ARG A 56 -4.34 6.34 -2.39
CA ARG A 56 -3.28 6.68 -1.42
C ARG A 56 -2.56 5.39 -1.00
N PHE A 57 -2.00 4.72 -2.01
CA PHE A 57 -1.55 3.34 -1.94
C PHE A 57 -0.59 3.06 -0.77
N GLY A 58 -0.45 1.76 -0.45
CA GLY A 58 0.30 1.30 0.70
C GLY A 58 1.79 1.53 0.54
N GLN A 59 2.31 2.54 1.22
CA GLN A 59 3.61 2.48 1.88
C GLN A 59 3.46 3.17 3.22
N THR A 60 3.54 2.37 4.28
CA THR A 60 3.06 2.78 5.60
C THR A 60 4.17 2.60 6.60
N SER A 61 5.03 3.61 6.65
CA SER A 61 5.61 3.98 7.93
C SER A 61 4.55 4.72 8.75
N ASN A 62 4.75 4.78 10.06
CA ASN A 62 4.03 5.70 10.96
C ASN A 62 2.51 5.52 11.04
N ARG A 63 2.01 4.31 10.82
CA ARG A 63 0.58 3.99 10.86
C ARG A 63 0.21 3.11 12.04
N PHE A 64 -0.88 3.49 12.70
CA PHE A 64 -1.60 2.68 13.68
C PHE A 64 -2.87 2.13 13.05
N ASP A 65 -2.97 0.83 12.91
CA ASP A 65 -4.12 0.14 12.37
C ASP A 65 -4.95 -0.44 13.53
N PHE A 66 -6.12 0.14 13.77
CA PHE A 66 -7.16 -0.47 14.59
C PHE A 66 -8.07 -1.28 13.70
N ARG A 67 -8.04 -2.60 13.85
CA ARG A 67 -8.86 -3.54 13.09
C ARG A 67 -9.92 -4.12 14.00
N ASN A 68 -11.17 -4.17 13.52
CA ASN A 68 -12.26 -4.82 14.24
C ASN A 68 -13.01 -5.82 13.36
N GLY A 69 -13.33 -6.96 13.95
CA GLY A 69 -14.19 -7.96 13.35
C GLY A 69 -15.08 -8.63 14.41
N PRO A 70 -15.92 -9.57 14.00
CA PRO A 70 -16.73 -10.35 14.94
C PRO A 70 -15.85 -11.07 15.97
N GLY A 71 -15.91 -10.66 17.23
CA GLY A 71 -15.25 -11.32 18.36
C GLY A 71 -13.77 -10.98 18.56
N TRP A 72 -13.21 -10.04 17.81
CA TRP A 72 -11.81 -9.64 17.96
C TRP A 72 -11.58 -8.19 17.56
N ARG A 73 -10.62 -7.55 18.23
CA ARG A 73 -10.10 -6.23 17.89
C ARG A 73 -8.62 -6.18 18.18
N VAL A 74 -7.89 -5.47 17.32
CA VAL A 74 -6.44 -5.34 17.43
C VAL A 74 -6.06 -3.92 17.03
N LEU A 75 -5.28 -3.24 17.87
CA LEU A 75 -4.46 -2.11 17.49
C LEU A 75 -3.03 -2.60 17.28
N SER A 76 -2.42 -2.22 16.17
CA SER A 76 -0.99 -2.43 15.94
C SER A 76 -0.39 -1.26 15.19
N GLY A 77 0.82 -0.83 15.54
CA GLY A 77 1.56 0.16 14.78
C GLY A 77 2.89 0.54 15.43
N HIS A 78 3.66 1.35 14.73
CA HIS A 78 4.91 1.94 15.20
C HIS A 78 5.19 3.23 14.42
N VAL A 79 6.17 4.00 14.87
CA VAL A 79 6.67 5.19 14.16
C VAL A 79 8.12 4.93 13.78
N ASP A 80 8.47 5.20 12.54
CA ASP A 80 9.80 5.02 11.97
C ASP A 80 10.51 6.37 11.83
N ASP A 81 11.85 6.34 11.86
CA ASP A 81 12.71 7.48 11.56
C ASP A 81 12.92 7.73 10.05
N GLY A 82 12.21 6.99 9.21
CA GLY A 82 12.24 7.12 7.76
C GLY A 82 11.32 6.12 7.06
N PRO A 83 11.15 6.22 5.74
CA PRO A 83 10.43 5.21 4.97
C PRO A 83 11.20 3.88 4.94
N PRO A 84 10.52 2.72 5.04
CA PRO A 84 11.16 1.43 4.84
C PRO A 84 11.70 1.30 3.41
N PRO A 85 12.78 0.54 3.19
CA PRO A 85 13.23 0.21 1.83
C PRO A 85 12.13 -0.52 1.07
N ASP A 86 11.80 -0.02 -0.12
CA ASP A 86 10.78 -0.62 -0.99
C ASP A 86 11.43 -1.41 -2.14
N PRO A 87 11.24 -2.75 -2.21
CA PRO A 87 11.75 -3.55 -3.31
C PRO A 87 10.88 -3.49 -4.57
N PHE A 88 9.74 -2.79 -4.54
CA PHE A 88 8.76 -2.80 -5.62
C PHE A 88 8.98 -1.68 -6.64
N THR A 89 8.65 -1.98 -7.90
CA THR A 89 8.48 -1.01 -8.98
C THR A 89 7.04 -1.08 -9.48
N GLU A 90 6.43 0.08 -9.77
CA GLU A 90 5.11 0.13 -10.40
C GLU A 90 5.23 -0.26 -11.88
N ALA A 91 4.71 -1.44 -12.21
CA ALA A 91 4.70 -1.98 -13.58
C ALA A 91 3.47 -1.55 -14.38
N GLY A 92 2.41 -1.10 -13.70
CA GLY A 92 1.20 -0.62 -14.35
C GLY A 92 0.23 0.06 -13.40
N ARG A 93 -0.64 0.89 -13.97
CA ARG A 93 -1.77 1.51 -13.27
C ARG A 93 -3.03 1.47 -14.11
N GLN A 94 -4.14 1.07 -13.49
CA GLN A 94 -5.47 1.03 -14.10
C GLN A 94 -6.52 1.43 -13.06
N GLY A 95 -7.16 2.58 -13.27
CA GLY A 95 -8.19 3.10 -12.37
C GLY A 95 -7.69 3.25 -10.94
N LEU A 96 -8.33 2.53 -10.01
CA LEU A 96 -8.00 2.53 -8.59
C LEU A 96 -6.88 1.55 -8.22
N CYS A 97 -6.36 0.79 -9.18
CA CYS A 97 -5.40 -0.29 -8.96
C CYS A 97 -4.03 0.03 -9.57
N ARG A 98 -2.98 -0.41 -8.89
CA ARG A 98 -1.62 -0.51 -9.42
C ARG A 98 -1.11 -1.94 -9.32
N LEU A 99 -0.24 -2.27 -10.26
CA LEU A 99 0.53 -3.49 -10.29
C LEU A 99 1.96 -3.16 -9.86
N LEU A 100 2.44 -3.85 -8.83
CA LEU A 100 3.78 -3.76 -8.32
C LEU A 100 4.53 -5.05 -8.66
N THR A 101 5.79 -4.91 -9.09
CA THR A 101 6.68 -6.04 -9.33
C THR A 101 7.96 -5.88 -8.55
N SER A 102 8.53 -6.99 -8.09
CA SER A 102 9.87 -7.02 -7.50
C SER A 102 10.70 -8.09 -8.20
N ALA A 103 12.00 -7.85 -8.29
CA ALA A 103 12.95 -8.82 -8.81
C ALA A 103 13.81 -9.36 -7.66
N PRO A 104 14.15 -10.66 -7.65
CA PRO A 104 15.13 -11.19 -6.71
C PRO A 104 16.48 -10.50 -6.89
N THR A 105 17.03 -9.99 -5.80
CA THR A 105 18.31 -9.27 -5.77
C THR A 105 19.29 -9.95 -4.84
N PHE A 106 20.57 -9.90 -5.20
CA PHE A 106 21.67 -10.44 -4.42
C PHE A 106 22.75 -9.37 -4.22
N CYS A 107 23.30 -9.32 -3.01
CA CYS A 107 24.35 -8.41 -2.61
C CYS A 107 25.59 -9.22 -2.23
N ASP A 108 26.76 -8.76 -2.67
CA ASP A 108 28.06 -9.32 -2.31
C ASP A 108 29.00 -8.17 -1.87
N PRO A 109 29.33 -8.06 -0.57
CA PRO A 109 28.99 -8.99 0.51
C PRO A 109 27.49 -9.01 0.85
N ALA A 110 27.05 -10.08 1.52
CA ALA A 110 25.69 -10.15 2.03
C ALA A 110 25.40 -8.98 2.99
N CYS A 111 24.19 -8.44 2.93
CA CYS A 111 23.75 -7.35 3.80
C CYS A 111 23.69 -7.80 5.26
N GLU A 112 23.80 -6.83 6.17
CA GLU A 112 23.75 -7.11 7.60
C GLU A 112 22.38 -7.69 7.99
N TRP A 113 22.41 -8.87 8.62
CA TRP A 113 21.19 -9.59 8.97
C TRP A 113 20.39 -8.83 10.03
N GLY A 114 19.12 -8.58 9.75
CA GLY A 114 18.18 -7.95 10.66
C GLY A 114 18.16 -6.41 10.63
N THR A 115 19.15 -5.77 9.99
CA THR A 115 19.24 -4.29 9.89
C THR A 115 19.19 -3.80 8.44
N GLU A 116 19.49 -4.65 7.46
CA GLU A 116 19.53 -4.29 6.06
C GLU A 116 18.80 -5.28 5.15
N VAL A 117 18.37 -4.80 3.99
CA VAL A 117 17.81 -5.61 2.89
C VAL A 117 18.53 -5.31 1.59
N CYS A 118 18.75 -6.33 0.77
CA CYS A 118 19.37 -6.16 -0.54
C CYS A 118 18.33 -5.73 -1.56
N ILE A 119 18.48 -4.52 -2.12
CA ILE A 119 17.62 -4.02 -3.21
C ILE A 119 18.55 -3.45 -4.28
N ASP A 120 18.37 -3.89 -5.52
CA ASP A 120 19.21 -3.52 -6.67
C ASP A 120 20.72 -3.66 -6.38
N SER A 121 21.10 -4.82 -5.84
CA SER A 121 22.48 -5.15 -5.43
C SER A 121 23.11 -4.13 -4.47
N THR A 122 22.28 -3.39 -3.73
CA THR A 122 22.70 -2.43 -2.70
C THR A 122 22.03 -2.78 -1.38
N CYS A 123 22.81 -2.82 -0.30
CA CYS A 123 22.24 -2.95 1.04
C CYS A 123 21.57 -1.65 1.45
N ARG A 124 20.29 -1.75 1.81
CA ARG A 124 19.45 -0.65 2.27
C ARG A 124 19.09 -0.90 3.72
N THR A 125 19.41 0.05 4.60
CA THR A 125 19.08 -0.04 6.02
C THR A 125 17.57 0.12 6.24
N TYR A 126 16.99 -0.69 7.11
CA TYR A 126 15.67 -0.44 7.65
C TYR A 126 15.68 0.81 8.53
N PRO A 127 14.59 1.59 8.57
CA PRO A 127 14.49 2.71 9.50
C PRO A 127 14.51 2.19 10.95
N GLY A 128 15.01 3.03 11.85
CA GLY A 128 14.86 2.84 13.28
C GLY A 128 13.44 3.13 13.73
N VAL A 129 13.02 2.51 14.83
CA VAL A 129 11.72 2.78 15.46
C VAL A 129 11.85 3.92 16.47
N LEU A 130 10.98 4.91 16.36
CA LEU A 130 10.87 6.07 17.25
C LEU A 130 9.77 5.86 18.29
N SER A 131 10.11 6.13 19.55
CA SER A 131 9.13 6.17 20.63
C SER A 131 8.32 7.46 20.59
N ALA A 132 7.01 7.33 20.80
CA ALA A 132 6.06 8.44 20.97
C ALA A 132 5.53 8.50 22.42
N GLY A 133 6.17 7.78 23.34
CA GLY A 133 5.73 7.61 24.71
C GLY A 133 4.54 6.65 24.83
N ALA A 134 3.89 6.61 26.00
CA ALA A 134 2.70 5.79 26.16
C ALA A 134 1.49 6.43 25.45
N PHE A 135 0.65 5.61 24.82
CA PHE A 135 -0.61 6.04 24.24
C PHE A 135 -1.76 5.88 25.21
N THR A 136 -2.74 6.76 25.08
CA THR A 136 -4.09 6.56 25.59
C THR A 136 -5.00 6.20 24.43
N LEU A 137 -5.54 4.99 24.44
CA LEU A 137 -6.53 4.48 23.50
C LEU A 137 -7.94 4.66 24.09
N THR A 138 -8.84 5.32 23.37
CA THR A 138 -10.23 5.56 23.77
C THR A 138 -11.20 4.98 22.75
N GLY A 139 -12.42 4.64 23.20
CA GLY A 139 -13.46 4.03 22.36
C GLY A 139 -13.23 2.55 22.04
N ALA A 140 -12.05 2.02 22.37
CA ALA A 140 -11.70 0.61 22.28
C ALA A 140 -12.10 -0.23 23.50
N THR A 141 -12.65 0.36 24.57
CA THR A 141 -13.37 -0.36 25.64
C THR A 141 -14.35 0.63 26.29
N GLY A 142 -15.00 0.24 27.39
CA GLY A 142 -15.76 1.17 28.23
C GLY A 142 -14.91 2.21 28.98
N ALA A 143 -13.59 2.02 29.06
CA ALA A 143 -12.64 2.92 29.71
C ALA A 143 -11.40 3.20 28.81
N PRO A 144 -10.67 4.30 29.04
CA PRO A 144 -9.39 4.53 28.37
C PRO A 144 -8.37 3.44 28.72
N VAL A 145 -7.56 3.03 27.75
CA VAL A 145 -6.49 2.04 27.89
C VAL A 145 -5.14 2.71 27.67
N THR A 146 -4.17 2.48 28.55
CA THR A 146 -2.78 2.91 28.36
C THR A 146 -2.00 1.83 27.62
N ILE A 147 -1.33 2.19 26.53
CA ILE A 147 -0.51 1.28 25.70
C ILE A 147 0.93 1.78 25.73
N HIS A 148 1.84 0.90 26.11
CA HIS A 148 3.28 1.16 26.05
C HIS A 148 3.86 0.49 24.80
N PRO A 149 4.91 1.06 24.18
CA PRO A 149 5.66 0.33 23.19
C PRO A 149 6.32 -0.90 23.83
N ASP A 150 6.42 -1.99 23.07
CA ASP A 150 7.21 -3.14 23.47
C ASP A 150 8.72 -2.87 23.35
N ASN A 151 9.53 -3.90 23.58
CA ASN A 151 10.99 -3.79 23.49
C ASN A 151 11.52 -3.59 22.06
N LEU A 152 10.66 -3.73 21.04
CA LEU A 152 10.95 -3.49 19.64
C LEU A 152 10.35 -2.16 19.15
N GLY A 153 9.69 -1.40 20.05
CA GLY A 153 9.07 -0.11 19.74
C GLY A 153 7.64 -0.21 19.16
N TYR A 154 7.04 -1.40 19.15
CA TYR A 154 5.70 -1.62 18.61
C TYR A 154 4.63 -1.36 19.66
N TYR A 155 3.54 -0.72 19.25
CA TYR A 155 2.34 -0.51 20.04
C TYR A 155 1.33 -1.57 19.65
N VAL A 156 1.03 -2.47 20.58
CA VAL A 156 0.08 -3.57 20.35
C VAL A 156 -0.94 -3.60 21.47
N TRP A 157 -2.20 -3.75 21.10
CA TRP A 157 -3.30 -4.01 22.01
C TRP A 157 -4.33 -4.89 21.31
N ASP A 158 -4.93 -5.82 22.05
CA ASP A 158 -6.01 -6.66 21.55
C ASP A 158 -7.10 -6.89 22.60
N SER A 159 -8.30 -7.24 22.13
CA SER A 159 -9.41 -7.62 23.01
C SER A 159 -10.44 -8.46 22.28
N THR A 160 -11.02 -9.42 23.00
CA THR A 160 -12.17 -10.24 22.58
C THR A 160 -13.49 -9.76 23.18
N GLU A 161 -13.48 -8.74 24.05
CA GLU A 161 -14.67 -8.30 24.78
C GLU A 161 -15.71 -7.68 23.85
N ALA A 162 -16.99 -8.05 23.95
CA ALA A 162 -18.03 -7.46 23.11
C ALA A 162 -18.37 -6.02 23.55
N PHE A 163 -18.19 -5.06 22.66
CA PHE A 163 -18.57 -3.66 22.81
C PHE A 163 -18.71 -3.02 21.42
N THR A 164 -19.61 -2.05 21.29
CA THR A 164 -19.77 -1.30 20.04
C THR A 164 -18.60 -0.33 19.89
N VAL A 165 -17.90 -0.42 18.77
CA VAL A 165 -16.91 0.59 18.38
C VAL A 165 -17.63 1.58 17.48
N GLU A 166 -17.72 2.83 17.88
CA GLU A 166 -18.22 3.91 17.02
C GLU A 166 -17.06 4.79 16.54
N ASN A 167 -16.10 5.02 17.43
CA ASN A 167 -14.98 5.90 17.21
C ASN A 167 -13.78 5.41 18.04
N ILE A 168 -12.58 5.54 17.50
CA ILE A 168 -11.32 5.25 18.18
C ILE A 168 -10.51 6.54 18.24
N GLY A 169 -10.09 6.89 19.46
CA GLY A 169 -9.13 7.95 19.72
C GLY A 169 -7.80 7.38 20.15
N LEU A 170 -6.70 7.95 19.66
CA LEU A 170 -5.34 7.62 20.06
C LEU A 170 -4.61 8.92 20.38
N ALA A 171 -4.14 9.04 21.63
CA ALA A 171 -3.40 10.20 22.10
C ALA A 171 -2.03 9.80 22.63
N ALA A 172 -0.97 10.43 22.12
CA ALA A 172 0.40 10.24 22.56
C ALA A 172 0.87 11.50 23.30
N ALA A 173 1.46 11.33 24.49
CA ALA A 173 2.05 12.44 25.24
C ALA A 173 3.36 12.96 24.61
N GLY A 174 3.96 12.17 23.72
CA GLY A 174 5.24 12.44 23.07
C GLY A 174 6.43 11.82 23.80
N ASP A 175 7.50 11.60 23.04
CA ASP A 175 8.85 11.20 23.46
C ASP A 175 9.87 11.66 22.40
N LEU A 176 10.41 10.74 21.58
CA LEU A 176 11.23 11.10 20.40
C LEU A 176 10.36 11.66 19.27
N VAL A 177 9.14 11.16 19.15
CA VAL A 177 8.06 11.77 18.35
C VAL A 177 7.30 12.74 19.25
N GLY A 178 6.98 13.93 18.74
CA GLY A 178 6.19 14.92 19.50
C GLY A 178 4.79 14.40 19.87
N ALA A 179 4.10 15.11 20.76
CA ALA A 179 2.73 14.77 21.16
C ALA A 179 1.76 14.87 19.97
N PHE A 180 0.77 13.98 19.92
CA PHE A 180 -0.30 14.02 18.92
C PHE A 180 -1.60 13.41 19.43
N THR A 181 -2.69 13.70 18.72
CA THR A 181 -4.00 13.09 18.94
C THR A 181 -4.62 12.81 17.59
N LEU A 182 -5.14 11.60 17.43
CA LEU A 182 -5.79 11.11 16.22
C LEU A 182 -7.13 10.51 16.58
N GLU A 183 -8.12 10.67 15.70
CA GLU A 183 -9.47 10.16 15.93
C GLU A 183 -10.11 9.68 14.62
N ALA A 184 -10.61 8.44 14.59
CA ALA A 184 -11.28 7.91 13.40
C ALA A 184 -12.46 7.00 13.76
N CYS A 185 -13.47 7.01 12.88
CA CYS A 185 -14.71 6.27 13.10
C CYS A 185 -14.57 4.79 12.71
N ALA A 186 -15.32 3.94 13.40
CA ALA A 186 -15.39 2.53 13.05
C ALA A 186 -16.34 2.34 11.86
N PRO A 187 -15.84 1.87 10.70
CA PRO A 187 -16.70 1.61 9.58
C PRO A 187 -17.59 0.37 9.84
N PRO A 188 -18.78 0.30 9.21
CA PRO A 188 -19.58 -0.91 9.25
C PRO A 188 -18.82 -2.07 8.58
N GLN A 189 -19.10 -3.29 9.02
CA GLN A 189 -18.55 -4.50 8.40
C GLN A 189 -18.99 -4.62 6.93
N PHE A 190 -18.17 -5.28 6.10
CA PHE A 190 -18.56 -5.59 4.74
C PHE A 190 -19.73 -6.57 4.73
N ALA A 191 -20.61 -6.40 3.74
CA ALA A 191 -21.64 -7.35 3.40
C ALA A 191 -21.49 -7.70 1.90
N PRO A 192 -20.61 -8.65 1.56
CA PRO A 192 -20.37 -9.07 0.18
C PRO A 192 -21.68 -9.46 -0.53
N VAL A 193 -21.80 -9.03 -1.79
CA VAL A 193 -22.88 -9.47 -2.69
C VAL A 193 -22.34 -10.62 -3.52
N GLY A 194 -22.87 -11.82 -3.26
CA GLY A 194 -22.40 -13.07 -3.89
C GLY A 194 -21.17 -13.66 -3.21
N ASP A 195 -20.60 -14.69 -3.84
CA ASP A 195 -19.38 -15.36 -3.39
C ASP A 195 -18.19 -14.87 -4.22
N TRP A 196 -17.35 -14.04 -3.61
CA TRP A 196 -16.17 -13.50 -4.28
C TRP A 196 -15.12 -14.56 -4.58
N SER A 197 -15.07 -15.65 -3.80
CA SER A 197 -14.12 -16.74 -4.07
C SER A 197 -14.53 -17.46 -5.34
N ALA A 198 -15.81 -17.86 -5.44
CA ALA A 198 -16.35 -18.47 -6.65
C ALA A 198 -16.26 -17.53 -7.88
N LEU A 199 -16.39 -16.22 -7.68
CA LEU A 199 -16.23 -15.23 -8.74
C LEU A 199 -14.79 -15.20 -9.28
N MET A 200 -13.79 -15.24 -8.40
CA MET A 200 -12.37 -15.28 -8.79
C MET A 200 -12.01 -16.59 -9.50
N GLU A 201 -12.57 -17.71 -9.03
CA GLU A 201 -12.38 -19.04 -9.61
C GLU A 201 -13.02 -19.16 -11.00
N ALA A 202 -14.19 -18.56 -11.20
CA ALA A 202 -14.91 -18.62 -12.47
C ALA A 202 -14.39 -17.64 -13.55
N ARG A 203 -13.45 -16.75 -13.21
CA ARG A 203 -12.95 -15.73 -14.15
C ARG A 203 -12.23 -16.40 -15.33
N ALA A 204 -12.42 -15.86 -16.53
CA ALA A 204 -11.60 -16.22 -17.69
C ALA A 204 -10.26 -15.43 -17.68
N PRO A 205 -9.18 -15.94 -18.31
CA PRO A 205 -7.97 -15.17 -18.50
C PRO A 205 -8.24 -13.81 -19.15
N GLY A 206 -7.62 -12.76 -18.62
CA GLY A 206 -7.77 -11.37 -19.05
C GLY A 206 -9.11 -10.71 -18.67
N ALA A 207 -10.00 -11.42 -17.97
CA ALA A 207 -11.28 -10.85 -17.55
C ALA A 207 -11.15 -10.11 -16.22
N ASP A 208 -11.62 -8.86 -16.18
CA ASP A 208 -11.76 -8.09 -14.95
C ASP A 208 -12.72 -8.78 -13.98
N VAL A 209 -12.43 -8.64 -12.69
CA VAL A 209 -13.33 -9.09 -11.62
C VAL A 209 -13.81 -7.91 -10.81
N THR A 210 -15.13 -7.74 -10.68
CA THR A 210 -15.71 -6.69 -9.84
C THR A 210 -16.23 -7.26 -8.53
N LEU A 211 -15.57 -6.93 -7.43
CA LEU A 211 -16.05 -7.17 -6.08
C LEU A 211 -17.18 -6.18 -5.78
N THR A 212 -18.31 -6.67 -5.26
CA THR A 212 -19.46 -5.82 -4.90
C THR A 212 -19.94 -6.15 -3.49
N TRP A 213 -20.31 -5.12 -2.73
CA TRP A 213 -20.85 -5.23 -1.38
C TRP A 213 -22.01 -4.25 -1.19
N SER A 214 -22.89 -4.59 -0.25
CA SER A 214 -24.00 -3.71 0.13
C SER A 214 -23.57 -2.65 1.15
N ALA A 215 -24.36 -1.59 1.25
CA ALA A 215 -24.17 -0.47 2.18
C ALA A 215 -22.75 0.14 2.13
N PRO A 216 -22.39 0.84 1.03
CA PRO A 216 -21.18 1.66 1.03
C PRO A 216 -21.24 2.66 2.19
N ALA A 217 -20.10 2.87 2.85
CA ALA A 217 -19.98 3.80 3.96
C ALA A 217 -19.52 5.18 3.42
N PRO A 218 -20.39 6.22 3.44
CA PRO A 218 -20.03 7.53 2.91
C PRO A 218 -18.80 8.09 3.62
N GLY A 219 -17.76 8.38 2.84
CA GLY A 219 -16.51 8.90 3.35
C GLY A 219 -15.53 7.88 3.90
N ALA A 220 -15.86 6.58 3.88
CA ALA A 220 -14.86 5.55 4.05
C ALA A 220 -14.05 5.36 2.75
N ARG A 221 -12.87 4.77 2.89
CA ARG A 221 -12.06 4.24 1.78
C ARG A 221 -12.09 2.74 1.80
N VAL A 222 -11.82 2.14 0.64
CA VAL A 222 -11.48 0.73 0.54
C VAL A 222 -10.03 0.57 0.11
N TYR A 223 -9.36 -0.42 0.68
CA TYR A 223 -8.00 -0.80 0.35
C TYR A 223 -7.93 -2.32 0.20
N LEU A 224 -7.42 -2.79 -0.92
CA LEU A 224 -7.11 -4.18 -1.17
C LEU A 224 -5.63 -4.29 -1.50
N ARG A 225 -4.96 -5.24 -0.85
CA ARG A 225 -3.64 -5.71 -1.26
C ARG A 225 -3.74 -7.19 -1.55
N MET A 226 -3.23 -7.59 -2.72
CA MET A 226 -3.11 -8.98 -3.11
C MET A 226 -1.65 -9.35 -3.35
N THR A 227 -1.22 -10.44 -2.73
CA THR A 227 0.16 -10.96 -2.82
C THR A 227 0.16 -12.43 -3.25
N THR A 228 1.31 -12.93 -3.68
CA THR A 228 1.50 -14.37 -3.94
C THR A 228 1.76 -15.14 -2.65
N GLY A 229 1.80 -16.47 -2.74
CA GLY A 229 2.21 -17.38 -1.66
C GLY A 229 3.52 -16.96 -0.95
N VAL A 230 4.48 -16.46 -1.72
CA VAL A 230 5.79 -16.00 -1.20
C VAL A 230 5.62 -14.79 -0.28
N GLY A 231 4.79 -13.83 -0.69
CA GLY A 231 4.55 -12.59 0.06
C GLY A 231 3.99 -12.83 1.46
N THR A 232 3.06 -13.78 1.59
CA THR A 232 2.38 -14.03 2.88
C THR A 232 3.25 -14.81 3.88
N HIS A 233 4.25 -15.54 3.41
CA HIS A 233 5.19 -16.27 4.27
C HIS A 233 6.45 -15.46 4.64
N GLY A 234 6.39 -14.13 4.51
CA GLY A 234 7.46 -13.21 4.88
C GLY A 234 8.55 -13.06 3.82
N GLY A 235 8.36 -13.64 2.63
CA GLY A 235 9.17 -13.33 1.46
C GLY A 235 8.70 -12.04 0.79
N VAL A 236 9.50 -11.49 -0.12
CA VAL A 236 9.06 -10.41 -1.00
C VAL A 236 8.23 -11.02 -2.12
N SER A 237 6.98 -10.58 -2.27
CA SER A 237 6.13 -11.05 -3.37
C SER A 237 6.72 -10.59 -4.71
N PRO A 238 6.88 -11.46 -5.72
CA PRO A 238 7.34 -11.04 -7.06
C PRO A 238 6.33 -10.10 -7.75
N VAL A 239 5.04 -10.25 -7.44
CA VAL A 239 3.94 -9.42 -7.94
C VAL A 239 3.00 -9.08 -6.79
N GLU A 240 2.54 -7.83 -6.75
CA GLU A 240 1.44 -7.40 -5.89
C GLU A 240 0.43 -6.56 -6.66
N ILE A 241 -0.83 -6.69 -6.28
CA ILE A 241 -1.89 -5.80 -6.73
C ILE A 241 -2.31 -4.97 -5.53
N GLU A 242 -2.26 -3.65 -5.67
CA GLU A 242 -2.84 -2.75 -4.69
C GLU A 242 -3.95 -1.95 -5.34
N CYS A 243 -5.11 -1.93 -4.70
CA CYS A 243 -6.24 -1.15 -5.14
C CYS A 243 -6.76 -0.31 -3.99
N GLU A 244 -7.08 0.95 -4.27
CA GLU A 244 -7.63 1.82 -3.25
C GLU A 244 -8.46 2.96 -3.83
N GLY A 245 -9.56 3.30 -3.14
CA GLY A 245 -10.34 4.48 -3.46
C GLY A 245 -11.49 4.70 -2.49
N PRO A 246 -12.44 5.58 -2.83
CA PRO A 246 -13.64 5.77 -2.02
C PRO A 246 -14.48 4.49 -1.95
N ASP A 247 -15.13 4.25 -0.80
CA ASP A 247 -16.13 3.19 -0.69
C ASP A 247 -17.36 3.54 -1.53
N SER A 248 -17.41 2.97 -2.73
CA SER A 248 -18.50 3.13 -3.70
C SER A 248 -19.45 1.93 -3.75
N GLY A 249 -19.23 0.89 -2.93
CA GLY A 249 -19.98 -0.37 -2.99
C GLY A 249 -19.38 -1.40 -3.94
N GLN A 250 -18.31 -1.05 -4.66
CA GLN A 250 -17.63 -1.94 -5.58
C GLN A 250 -16.14 -1.61 -5.76
N LEU A 251 -15.38 -2.62 -6.20
CA LEU A 251 -14.00 -2.50 -6.62
C LEU A 251 -13.73 -3.42 -7.81
N THR A 252 -13.27 -2.87 -8.92
CA THR A 252 -12.89 -3.64 -10.11
C THR A 252 -11.39 -3.92 -10.10
N LEU A 253 -11.04 -5.21 -10.19
CA LEU A 253 -9.68 -5.71 -10.29
C LEU A 253 -9.37 -5.98 -11.77
N PRO A 254 -8.31 -5.36 -12.33
CA PRO A 254 -7.92 -5.58 -13.72
C PRO A 254 -7.54 -7.04 -14.00
N GLY A 255 -8.10 -7.61 -15.07
CA GLY A 255 -7.88 -9.02 -15.44
C GLY A 255 -6.41 -9.33 -15.76
N ASP A 256 -5.71 -8.40 -16.40
CA ASP A 256 -4.27 -8.54 -16.73
C ASP A 256 -3.37 -8.51 -15.48
N TYR A 257 -3.80 -7.86 -14.40
CA TYR A 257 -3.10 -7.89 -13.11
C TYR A 257 -3.33 -9.22 -12.40
N LEU A 258 -4.58 -9.70 -12.40
CA LEU A 258 -4.93 -11.02 -11.85
C LEU A 258 -4.21 -12.16 -12.59
N ASP A 259 -4.03 -12.06 -13.90
CA ASP A 259 -3.27 -13.02 -14.69
C ASP A 259 -1.79 -13.05 -14.30
N GLN A 260 -1.18 -11.89 -14.06
CA GLN A 260 0.21 -11.81 -13.59
C GLN A 260 0.37 -12.37 -12.18
N LEU A 261 -0.53 -12.00 -11.27
CA LEU A 261 -0.55 -12.55 -9.91
C LEU A 261 -0.68 -14.08 -9.93
N TYR A 262 -1.57 -14.62 -10.79
CA TYR A 262 -1.76 -16.05 -10.97
C TYR A 262 -0.50 -16.75 -11.51
N ALA A 263 0.14 -16.18 -12.54
CA ALA A 263 1.35 -16.72 -13.15
C ALA A 263 2.53 -16.80 -12.16
N GLU A 264 2.59 -15.87 -11.21
CA GLU A 264 3.69 -15.74 -10.23
C GLU A 264 3.42 -16.46 -8.89
N GLY A 265 2.45 -17.37 -8.87
CA GLY A 265 2.28 -18.34 -7.78
C GLY A 265 1.09 -18.10 -6.85
N TRP A 266 0.20 -17.17 -7.15
CA TRP A 266 -1.11 -17.10 -6.46
C TRP A 266 -1.99 -18.33 -6.74
N ALA A 267 -1.76 -19.00 -7.88
CA ALA A 267 -2.41 -20.26 -8.26
C ALA A 267 -2.07 -21.47 -7.35
N CYS A 268 -1.13 -21.34 -6.41
CA CYS A 268 -0.76 -22.47 -5.55
C CYS A 268 -1.76 -22.74 -4.41
N GLY A 269 -2.88 -22.01 -4.37
CA GLY A 269 -4.07 -22.34 -3.57
C GLY A 269 -3.96 -22.04 -2.07
N GLU A 270 -2.78 -21.69 -1.56
CA GLU A 270 -2.60 -21.29 -0.17
C GLU A 270 -1.68 -20.07 -0.09
N CYS A 271 -2.13 -19.06 0.67
CA CYS A 271 -1.31 -17.97 1.21
C CYS A 271 -1.05 -16.74 0.31
N GLY A 272 -2.02 -16.23 -0.45
CA GLY A 272 -1.98 -14.80 -0.82
C GLY A 272 -2.71 -13.95 0.22
N ASP A 273 -2.24 -12.74 0.54
CA ASP A 273 -3.12 -11.75 1.19
C ASP A 273 -4.24 -11.43 0.18
N ASN A 274 -5.49 -11.46 0.62
CA ASN A 274 -6.67 -11.12 -0.19
C ASN A 274 -7.65 -10.33 0.70
N THR A 275 -7.10 -9.47 1.55
CA THR A 275 -7.87 -8.73 2.55
C THR A 275 -8.34 -7.41 1.98
N LEU A 276 -9.65 -7.28 1.81
CA LEU A 276 -10.30 -6.00 1.54
C LEU A 276 -10.59 -5.31 2.88
N ARG A 277 -10.08 -4.09 3.03
CA ARG A 277 -10.28 -3.25 4.21
C ARG A 277 -11.15 -2.06 3.84
N ARG A 278 -12.17 -1.78 4.64
CA ARG A 278 -12.92 -0.52 4.64
C ARG A 278 -12.42 0.27 5.82
N TYR A 279 -12.05 1.53 5.63
CA TYR A 279 -11.45 2.31 6.69
C TYR A 279 -11.81 3.80 6.66
N TYR A 280 -11.82 4.40 7.85
CA TYR A 280 -11.63 5.84 8.05
C TYR A 280 -10.23 6.08 8.59
N ALA A 281 -9.67 7.26 8.32
CA ALA A 281 -8.34 7.61 8.77
C ALA A 281 -8.26 9.06 9.21
N ASP A 282 -7.37 9.29 10.17
CA ASP A 282 -6.93 10.62 10.60
C ASP A 282 -5.40 10.68 10.59
N GLU A 283 -4.87 11.87 10.33
CA GLU A 283 -3.45 12.11 10.10
C GLU A 283 -3.00 13.36 10.84
N ALA A 284 -1.80 13.31 11.44
CA ALA A 284 -1.17 14.47 12.05
C ALA A 284 0.29 14.58 11.59
N ASP A 285 0.72 15.78 11.23
CA ASP A 285 2.12 16.08 11.02
C ASP A 285 2.76 16.49 12.35
N VAL A 286 3.70 15.68 12.81
CA VAL A 286 4.45 15.89 14.05
C VAL A 286 5.90 16.19 13.69
N ALA A 287 6.20 17.49 13.51
CA ALA A 287 7.53 17.98 13.19
C ALA A 287 8.16 17.36 11.92
N GLY A 288 7.34 17.12 10.89
CA GLY A 288 7.74 16.51 9.62
C GLY A 288 7.47 15.01 9.54
N THR A 289 7.08 14.37 10.65
CA THR A 289 6.66 12.96 10.68
C THR A 289 5.14 12.89 10.59
N LEU A 290 4.62 12.44 9.44
CA LEU A 290 3.19 12.17 9.28
C LEU A 290 2.83 10.88 10.02
N VAL A 291 2.03 10.96 11.08
CA VAL A 291 1.47 9.81 11.79
C VAL A 291 0.00 9.63 11.40
N GLN A 292 -0.46 8.38 11.29
CA GLN A 292 -1.81 8.06 10.86
C GLN A 292 -2.48 7.04 11.78
N LEU A 293 -3.76 7.24 12.07
CA LEU A 293 -4.65 6.23 12.64
C LEU A 293 -5.60 5.76 11.54
N ARG A 294 -5.64 4.45 11.27
CA ARG A 294 -6.70 3.83 10.46
C ARG A 294 -7.59 2.98 11.34
N VAL A 295 -8.90 3.16 11.23
CA VAL A 295 -9.88 2.30 11.87
C VAL A 295 -10.60 1.55 10.79
N SER A 296 -10.44 0.22 10.79
CA SER A 296 -10.77 -0.63 9.66
C SER A 296 -11.67 -1.80 10.04
N ALA A 297 -12.67 -2.04 9.21
CA ALA A 297 -13.33 -3.32 9.10
C ALA A 297 -12.71 -4.10 7.93
N GLU A 298 -12.55 -5.41 8.07
CA GLU A 298 -11.93 -6.23 7.03
C GLU A 298 -12.79 -7.44 6.66
N THR A 299 -12.67 -7.85 5.40
CA THR A 299 -13.19 -9.11 4.89
C THR A 299 -12.13 -9.73 4.00
N THR A 300 -12.16 -11.05 3.88
CA THR A 300 -11.25 -11.80 3.01
C THR A 300 -12.05 -12.62 2.01
N PHE A 301 -11.41 -12.93 0.90
CA PHE A 301 -11.88 -13.95 -0.04
C PHE A 301 -10.69 -14.86 -0.36
N TRP A 302 -10.98 -16.02 -0.93
CA TRP A 302 -9.96 -17.01 -1.25
C TRP A 302 -9.97 -17.30 -2.74
N PHE A 303 -8.85 -17.81 -3.23
CA PHE A 303 -8.78 -18.40 -4.55
C PHE A 303 -8.33 -19.85 -4.40
N ARG A 304 -9.19 -20.78 -4.80
CA ARG A 304 -8.89 -22.21 -4.85
C ARG A 304 -9.00 -22.67 -6.31
N PRO A 305 -7.88 -22.85 -7.01
CA PRO A 305 -7.88 -23.22 -8.42
C PRO A 305 -8.56 -24.56 -8.70
#